data_AF-A0A933HXN1-F1
#
_entry.id   AF-A0A933HXN1-F1
#
_cell.length_a   1.000
_cell.length_b   1.000
_cell.length_c   1.000
_cell.angle_alpha   90.00
_cell.angle_beta   90.00
_cell.angle_gamma   90.00
#
_symmetry.space_group_name_H-M   'P 1'
#
loop_
_entity.id
_entity.type
_entity.pdbx_description
1 polymer ?
#
loop_
_entity_poly.entity_id
_entity_poly.type
_entity_poly.pdbx_seq_one_letter_code
_entity_poly.pdbx_strand_id
1 'polypeptide(L)'
;MNPAYEVHLEMFEGPLDLLLFLIRKDDLDIYNIPIAHITQEYLDYLELMKEINLDVAGEFLVMAATLLAIKSRALLPSHEEEVEEGPDPQAELVARLLEYQKFKEAAKALESRAAEFKDIHYRGEPHFDDSQKSLSIGFLDLLEALKDVLSRCEEKHGEFLGEEFPIEDKIAKILSLLETRVQVTWEEIFGGEKKRRGIISCFLALLELIKLERILARQERPFGRIVVFKRNAIIESPNNLIT
;
A
#
# COMPACT_ATOMS: atom_id res chain seq x y z
N MET A 1 22.82 7.91 -35.18
CA MET A 1 22.91 8.02 -33.72
C MET A 1 21.52 8.40 -33.23
N ASN A 2 20.67 7.43 -32.87
CA ASN A 2 19.44 7.75 -32.17
C ASN A 2 19.82 7.99 -30.71
N PRO A 3 19.62 9.20 -30.15
CA PRO A 3 19.71 9.34 -28.70
C PRO A 3 18.62 8.42 -28.13
N ALA A 4 19.04 7.45 -27.33
CA ALA A 4 18.12 6.66 -26.53
C ALA A 4 17.40 7.64 -25.60
N TYR A 5 16.16 7.97 -25.94
CA TYR A 5 15.25 8.58 -24.98
C TYR A 5 14.98 7.49 -23.95
N GLU A 6 15.67 7.61 -22.81
CA GLU A 6 15.39 6.84 -21.61
C GLU A 6 14.06 7.36 -21.05
N VAL A 7 12.96 6.89 -21.64
CA VAL A 7 11.60 7.21 -21.17
C VAL A 7 11.41 6.48 -19.86
N HIS A 8 11.66 7.18 -18.76
CA HIS A 8 11.10 6.79 -17.47
C HIS A 8 9.58 6.88 -17.64
N LEU A 9 8.92 5.74 -17.74
CA LEU A 9 7.46 5.70 -17.62
C LEU A 9 7.11 6.22 -16.23
N GLU A 10 6.51 7.40 -16.17
CA GLU A 10 5.75 7.82 -15.01
C GLU A 10 4.70 6.72 -14.77
N MET A 11 4.67 6.13 -13.56
CA MET A 11 3.56 5.24 -13.20
C MET A 11 2.30 6.10 -13.11
N PHE A 12 1.56 6.22 -14.20
CA PHE A 12 0.26 6.89 -14.21
C PHE A 12 -0.69 6.14 -13.28
N GLU A 13 -1.44 6.86 -12.46
CA GLU A 13 -2.41 6.27 -11.52
C GLU A 13 -3.70 5.78 -12.22
N GLY A 14 -3.75 5.82 -13.55
CA GLY A 14 -4.86 5.33 -14.35
C GLY A 14 -4.97 5.97 -15.75
N PRO A 15 -5.96 5.56 -16.55
CA PRO A 15 -6.11 6.02 -17.94
C PRO A 15 -6.50 7.50 -18.06
N LEU A 16 -7.26 8.05 -17.10
CA LEU A 16 -7.59 9.48 -17.09
C LEU A 16 -6.35 10.34 -16.83
N ASP A 17 -5.40 9.82 -16.05
CA ASP A 17 -4.18 10.56 -15.75
C ASP A 17 -3.25 10.64 -16.96
N LEU A 18 -3.11 9.51 -17.67
CA LEU A 18 -2.41 9.48 -18.95
C LEU A 18 -3.05 10.46 -19.95
N LEU A 19 -4.38 10.50 -20.03
CA LEU A 19 -5.06 11.45 -20.91
C LEU A 19 -4.79 12.91 -20.53
N LEU A 20 -4.84 13.26 -19.24
CA LEU A 20 -4.48 14.61 -18.78
C LEU A 20 -3.02 14.96 -19.10
N PHE A 21 -2.11 14.01 -18.97
CA PHE A 21 -0.72 14.19 -19.36
C PHE A 21 -0.59 14.48 -20.85
N LEU A 22 -1.24 13.69 -21.72
CA LEU A 22 -1.20 13.87 -23.17
C LEU A 22 -1.82 15.21 -23.60
N ILE A 23 -2.96 15.59 -23.03
CA ILE A 23 -3.61 16.89 -23.28
C ILE A 23 -2.65 18.04 -22.95
N ARG A 24 -1.93 17.96 -21.83
CA ARG A 24 -0.95 18.98 -21.43
C ARG A 24 0.31 18.96 -22.29
N LYS A 25 0.79 17.77 -22.68
CA LYS A 25 1.97 17.59 -23.53
C LYS A 25 1.77 18.23 -24.90
N ASP A 26 0.56 18.13 -25.45
CA ASP A 26 0.22 18.63 -26.79
C ASP A 26 -0.41 20.04 -26.78
N ASP A 27 -0.44 20.71 -25.63
CA ASP A 27 -1.04 22.05 -25.43
C ASP A 27 -2.49 22.15 -25.95
N LEU A 28 -3.28 21.10 -25.66
CA LEU A 28 -4.67 20.98 -26.10
C LEU A 28 -5.63 21.58 -25.08
N ASP A 29 -6.71 22.19 -25.57
CA ASP A 29 -7.81 22.62 -24.71
C ASP A 29 -8.64 21.42 -24.25
N ILE A 30 -8.74 21.23 -22.93
CA ILE A 30 -9.53 20.16 -22.30
C ILE A 30 -11.02 20.24 -22.64
N TYR A 31 -11.55 21.42 -22.98
CA TYR A 31 -12.95 21.58 -23.39
C TYR A 31 -13.17 21.20 -24.86
N ASN A 32 -12.11 21.18 -25.68
CA ASN A 32 -12.19 20.91 -27.11
C ASN A 32 -11.05 20.00 -27.57
N ILE A 33 -11.07 18.75 -27.08
CA ILE A 33 -10.04 17.76 -27.35
C ILE A 33 -10.22 17.19 -28.77
N PRO A 34 -9.20 17.25 -29.65
CA PRO A 34 -9.24 16.56 -30.94
C PRO A 34 -9.18 15.04 -30.75
N ILE A 35 -10.34 14.39 -30.69
CA ILE A 35 -10.46 12.94 -30.38
C ILE A 35 -9.58 12.08 -31.30
N ALA A 36 -9.52 12.39 -32.58
CA ALA A 36 -8.71 11.61 -33.52
C ALA A 36 -7.21 11.60 -33.17
N HIS A 37 -6.69 12.74 -32.68
CA HIS A 37 -5.30 12.93 -32.29
C HIS A 37 -5.01 12.26 -30.94
N ILE A 38 -5.82 12.58 -29.92
CA ILE A 38 -5.59 12.06 -28.56
C ILE A 38 -5.71 10.53 -28.50
N THR A 39 -6.62 9.94 -29.29
CA THR A 39 -6.75 8.48 -29.39
C THR A 39 -5.50 7.85 -29.99
N GLN A 40 -4.84 8.51 -30.95
CA GLN A 40 -3.61 7.98 -31.54
C GLN A 40 -2.47 8.01 -30.54
N GLU A 41 -2.21 9.16 -29.92
CA GLU A 41 -1.17 9.32 -28.89
C GLU A 41 -1.39 8.35 -27.71
N TYR A 42 -2.64 8.16 -27.29
CA TYR A 42 -2.99 7.22 -26.23
C TYR A 42 -2.65 5.76 -26.60
N LEU A 43 -2.96 5.35 -27.83
CA LEU A 43 -2.64 4.00 -28.32
C LEU A 43 -1.12 3.80 -28.46
N ASP A 44 -0.41 4.79 -28.97
CA ASP A 44 1.06 4.75 -29.12
C ASP A 44 1.75 4.61 -27.75
N TYR A 45 1.29 5.38 -26.74
CA TYR A 45 1.76 5.23 -25.36
C TYR A 45 1.42 3.86 -24.76
N LEU A 46 0.24 3.34 -25.06
CA LEU A 46 -0.21 2.05 -24.56
C LEU A 46 0.59 0.88 -25.16
N GLU A 47 1.00 0.98 -26.43
CA GLU A 47 1.92 0.02 -27.05
C GLU A 47 3.31 0.06 -26.38
N LEU A 48 3.87 1.25 -26.17
CA LEU A 48 5.14 1.41 -25.46
C LEU A 48 5.09 0.82 -24.05
N MET A 49 3.98 1.03 -23.32
CA MET A 49 3.77 0.45 -22.00
C MET A 49 3.70 -1.09 -22.04
N LYS A 50 3.00 -1.67 -23.03
CA LYS A 50 2.90 -3.13 -23.20
C LYS A 50 4.24 -3.81 -23.49
N GLU A 51 5.13 -3.14 -24.23
CA GLU A 51 6.47 -3.67 -24.54
C GLU A 51 7.36 -3.75 -23.28
N ILE A 52 7.14 -2.85 -22.32
CA ILE A 52 7.94 -2.72 -21.10
C ILE A 52 7.34 -3.50 -19.93
N ASN A 53 6.00 -3.60 -19.84
CA ASN A 53 5.32 -4.30 -18.75
C ASN A 53 3.98 -4.90 -19.23
N LEU A 54 3.79 -6.21 -19.04
CA LEU A 54 2.64 -6.97 -19.54
C LEU A 54 1.40 -6.89 -18.63
N ASP A 55 1.54 -6.38 -17.41
CA ASP A 55 0.44 -6.15 -16.47
C ASP A 55 -0.37 -4.89 -16.80
N VAL A 56 -0.60 -4.61 -18.09
CA VAL A 56 -1.40 -3.46 -18.52
C VAL A 56 -2.83 -3.66 -18.02
N ALA A 57 -3.18 -2.90 -16.98
CA ALA A 57 -4.45 -2.99 -16.29
C ALA A 57 -5.64 -2.86 -17.28
N GLY A 58 -6.68 -3.69 -17.08
CA GLY A 58 -7.84 -3.74 -17.96
C GLY A 58 -8.52 -2.39 -18.18
N GLU A 59 -8.41 -1.48 -17.21
CA GLU A 59 -8.92 -0.11 -17.28
C GLU A 59 -8.35 0.70 -18.46
N PHE A 60 -7.07 0.52 -18.80
CA PHE A 60 -6.46 1.19 -19.96
C PHE A 60 -7.03 0.68 -21.29
N LEU A 61 -7.35 -0.61 -21.36
CA LEU A 61 -7.97 -1.22 -22.54
C LEU A 61 -9.43 -0.77 -22.68
N VAL A 62 -10.17 -0.65 -21.57
CA VAL A 62 -11.51 -0.08 -21.58
C VAL A 62 -11.46 1.34 -22.14
N MET A 63 -10.55 2.19 -21.64
CA MET A 63 -10.41 3.55 -22.15
C MET A 63 -10.00 3.58 -23.64
N ALA A 64 -9.09 2.71 -24.07
CA ALA A 64 -8.73 2.59 -25.50
C ALA A 64 -9.97 2.30 -26.36
N ALA A 65 -10.80 1.34 -25.94
CA ALA A 65 -12.03 1.00 -26.63
C ALA A 65 -13.03 2.18 -26.62
N THR A 66 -13.16 2.90 -25.51
CA THR A 66 -14.00 4.10 -25.41
C THR A 66 -13.53 5.18 -26.40
N LEU A 67 -12.23 5.48 -26.44
CA LEU A 67 -11.66 6.48 -27.35
C LEU A 67 -11.83 6.11 -28.82
N LEU A 68 -11.68 4.82 -29.15
CA LEU A 68 -11.94 4.31 -30.51
C LEU A 68 -13.41 4.43 -30.89
N ALA A 69 -14.33 4.13 -29.97
CA ALA A 69 -15.77 4.28 -30.20
C ALA A 69 -16.15 5.75 -30.45
N ILE A 70 -15.62 6.68 -29.63
CA ILE A 70 -15.84 8.13 -29.82
C ILE A 70 -15.24 8.58 -31.15
N LYS A 71 -14.02 8.16 -31.49
CA LYS A 71 -13.37 8.49 -32.78
C LYS A 71 -14.19 7.99 -33.98
N SER A 72 -14.68 6.76 -33.93
CA SER A 72 -15.52 6.17 -34.99
C SER A 72 -16.78 7.01 -35.19
N ARG A 73 -17.51 7.32 -34.11
CA ARG A 73 -18.72 8.14 -34.17
C ARG A 73 -18.46 9.55 -34.69
N ALA A 74 -17.37 10.19 -34.26
CA ALA A 74 -17.01 11.54 -34.68
C ALA A 74 -16.65 11.65 -36.17
N LEU A 75 -16.18 10.55 -36.79
CA LEU A 75 -15.76 10.51 -38.19
C LEU A 75 -16.85 10.00 -39.15
N LEU A 76 -17.89 9.34 -38.63
CA LEU A 76 -18.98 8.80 -39.43
C LEU A 76 -20.02 9.89 -39.75
N PRO A 77 -20.52 9.98 -40.99
CA PRO A 77 -21.63 10.87 -41.31
C PRO A 77 -22.89 10.43 -40.56
N SER A 78 -23.51 11.35 -39.83
CA SER A 78 -24.74 11.11 -39.08
C SER A 78 -25.88 10.76 -40.04
N HIS A 79 -26.44 9.55 -39.94
CA HIS A 79 -27.77 9.27 -40.48
C HIS A 79 -28.79 9.96 -39.56
N GLU A 80 -29.63 10.82 -40.15
CA GLU A 80 -30.60 11.68 -39.45
C GLU A 80 -31.66 10.91 -38.62
N GLU A 81 -31.65 9.57 -38.64
CA GLU A 81 -32.69 8.73 -38.03
C GLU A 81 -32.28 8.07 -36.70
N GLU A 82 -31.02 8.15 -36.27
CA GLU A 82 -30.58 7.65 -34.95
C GLU A 82 -30.12 8.81 -34.07
N VAL A 83 -31.08 9.60 -33.59
CA VAL A 83 -30.86 10.41 -32.38
C VAL A 83 -30.77 9.43 -31.22
N GLU A 84 -29.57 8.91 -30.94
CA GLU A 84 -29.34 8.14 -29.71
C GLU A 84 -29.74 9.00 -28.51
N GLU A 85 -30.68 8.50 -27.71
CA GLU A 85 -31.01 9.07 -26.40
C GLU A 85 -29.81 8.89 -25.47
N GLY A 86 -28.96 9.90 -25.37
CA GLY A 86 -27.83 9.89 -24.46
C GLY A 86 -27.03 11.20 -24.47
N PRO A 87 -26.27 11.49 -23.40
CA PRO A 87 -25.30 12.57 -23.41
C PRO A 87 -24.24 12.33 -24.49
N ASP A 88 -23.72 13.41 -25.08
CA ASP A 88 -22.59 13.32 -26.01
C ASP A 88 -21.41 12.60 -25.32
N PRO A 89 -20.94 11.46 -25.86
CA PRO A 89 -19.88 10.68 -25.22
C PRO A 89 -18.56 11.47 -25.12
N GLN A 90 -18.33 12.46 -25.98
CA GLN A 90 -17.20 13.38 -25.83
C GLN A 90 -17.37 14.28 -24.61
N ALA A 91 -18.56 14.83 -24.40
CA ALA A 91 -18.87 15.67 -23.24
C ALA A 91 -18.74 14.88 -21.92
N GLU A 92 -19.13 13.60 -21.90
CA GLU A 92 -18.96 12.72 -20.73
C GLU A 92 -17.48 12.51 -20.40
N LEU A 93 -16.63 12.27 -21.41
CA LEU A 93 -15.19 12.13 -21.23
C LEU A 93 -14.57 13.41 -20.64
N VAL A 94 -14.93 14.58 -21.19
CA VAL A 94 -14.46 15.88 -20.70
C VAL A 94 -14.87 16.10 -19.24
N ALA A 95 -16.11 15.78 -18.89
CA ALA A 95 -16.59 15.90 -17.51
C ALA A 95 -15.77 15.04 -16.54
N ARG A 96 -15.48 13.78 -16.89
CA ARG A 96 -14.65 12.88 -16.09
C ARG A 96 -13.21 13.39 -15.94
N LEU A 97 -12.62 13.93 -17.00
CA LEU A 97 -11.27 14.50 -16.96
C LEU A 97 -11.20 15.71 -16.03
N LEU A 98 -12.18 16.61 -16.09
CA LEU A 98 -12.27 17.78 -15.21
C LEU A 98 -12.47 17.39 -13.75
N GLU A 99 -13.32 16.40 -13.48
CA GLU A 99 -13.54 15.88 -12.13
C GLU A 99 -12.26 15.25 -11.56
N TYR A 100 -11.60 14.39 -12.33
CA TYR A 100 -10.35 13.78 -11.94
C TYR A 100 -9.25 14.85 -11.71
N GLN A 101 -9.13 15.84 -12.59
CA GLN A 101 -8.17 16.94 -12.42
C GLN A 101 -8.39 17.67 -11.09
N LYS A 102 -9.64 17.98 -10.73
CA LYS A 102 -9.98 18.63 -9.47
C LYS A 102 -9.51 17.81 -8.25
N PHE A 103 -9.72 16.50 -8.27
CA PHE A 103 -9.25 15.63 -7.19
C PHE A 103 -7.72 15.49 -7.18
N LYS A 104 -7.07 15.44 -8.35
CA LYS A 104 -5.61 15.41 -8.45
C LYS A 104 -4.98 16.68 -7.86
N GLU A 105 -5.56 17.84 -8.11
CA GLU A 105 -5.14 19.12 -7.52
C GLU A 105 -5.37 19.17 -6.01
N ALA A 106 -6.53 18.68 -5.53
CA ALA A 106 -6.81 18.59 -4.11
C ALA A 106 -5.85 17.63 -3.38
N ALA A 107 -5.53 16.48 -3.98
CA ALA A 107 -4.57 15.53 -3.45
C ALA A 107 -3.17 16.15 -3.33
N LYS A 108 -2.73 16.88 -4.36
CA LYS A 108 -1.45 17.61 -4.33
C LYS A 108 -1.40 18.68 -3.24
N ALA A 109 -2.50 19.40 -3.02
CA ALA A 109 -2.59 20.37 -1.93
C ALA A 109 -2.49 19.71 -0.54
N LEU A 110 -3.14 18.55 -0.37
CA LEU A 110 -3.05 17.75 0.86
C LEU A 110 -1.64 17.20 1.07
N GLU A 111 -0.98 16.72 0.01
CA GLU A 111 0.39 16.24 0.06
C GLU A 111 1.37 17.35 0.47
N SER A 112 1.25 18.54 -0.12
CA SER A 112 2.04 19.72 0.28
C SER A 112 1.85 20.04 1.76
N ARG A 113 0.60 20.02 2.24
CA ARG A 113 0.30 20.25 3.65
C ARG A 113 0.90 19.17 4.54
N ALA A 114 0.76 17.90 4.17
CA ALA A 114 1.35 16.78 4.92
C ALA A 114 2.89 16.91 5.01
N ALA A 115 3.54 17.36 3.93
CA ALA A 115 4.97 17.62 3.91
C ALA A 115 5.36 18.75 4.88
N GLU A 116 4.57 19.83 4.97
CA GLU A 116 4.81 20.91 5.94
C GLU A 116 4.73 20.44 7.40
N PHE A 117 3.81 19.52 7.71
CA PHE A 117 3.65 18.97 9.07
C PHE A 117 4.58 17.79 9.37
N LYS A 118 5.29 17.26 8.37
CA LYS A 118 6.14 16.06 8.51
C LYS A 118 7.23 16.22 9.57
N ASP A 119 7.78 17.42 9.69
CA ASP A 119 8.86 17.75 10.63
C ASP A 119 8.36 18.45 11.92
N ILE A 120 7.03 18.56 12.09
CA ILE A 120 6.42 19.14 13.28
C ILE A 120 6.12 18.03 14.28
N HIS A 121 6.96 17.95 15.32
CA HIS A 121 6.80 17.00 16.42
C HIS A 121 6.25 17.69 17.66
N TYR A 122 5.18 17.13 18.24
CA TYR A 122 4.68 17.56 19.54
C TYR A 122 5.70 17.24 20.64
N ARG A 123 5.89 18.16 21.58
CA ARG A 123 6.71 17.94 22.79
C ARG A 123 5.80 17.60 23.97
N GLY A 124 6.07 16.45 24.60
CA GLY A 124 5.36 15.96 25.78
C GLY A 124 4.64 14.64 25.50
N GLU A 125 4.62 13.75 26.50
CA GLU A 125 3.73 12.59 26.47
C GLU A 125 2.28 13.07 26.58
N PRO A 126 1.34 12.59 25.73
CA PRO A 126 -0.06 12.83 25.98
C PRO A 126 -0.38 12.25 27.37
N HIS A 127 -0.79 13.13 28.28
CA HIS A 127 -1.08 12.73 29.66
C HIS A 127 -2.43 12.01 29.68
N PHE A 128 -2.41 10.69 29.51
CA PHE A 128 -3.60 9.86 29.68
C PHE A 128 -3.80 9.61 31.17
N ASP A 129 -4.99 9.95 31.68
CA ASP A 129 -5.38 9.62 33.06
C ASP A 129 -5.56 8.10 33.19
N ASP A 130 -5.15 7.51 34.32
CA ASP A 130 -5.16 6.05 34.53
C ASP A 130 -6.57 5.44 34.44
N SER A 131 -7.61 6.27 34.56
CA SER A 131 -9.02 5.93 34.37
C SER A 131 -9.41 5.64 32.91
N GLN A 132 -8.55 5.96 31.93
CA GLN A 132 -8.80 5.81 30.48
C GLN A 132 -8.10 4.59 29.84
N LYS A 133 -7.50 3.69 30.64
CA LYS A 133 -6.73 2.51 30.16
C LYS A 133 -7.58 1.36 29.59
N SER A 134 -8.75 1.64 29.05
CA SER A 134 -9.53 0.70 28.25
C SER A 134 -9.84 1.35 26.91
N LEU A 135 -8.93 1.24 25.94
CA LEU A 135 -9.28 1.53 24.56
C LEU A 135 -10.20 0.42 24.07
N SER A 136 -11.44 0.77 23.74
CA SER A 136 -12.29 -0.05 22.88
C SER A 136 -11.78 0.11 21.44
N ILE A 137 -10.71 -0.61 21.11
CA ILE A 137 -10.09 -0.58 19.79
C ILE A 137 -11.03 -1.27 18.80
N GLY A 138 -11.49 -0.53 17.79
CA GLY A 138 -12.25 -1.06 16.67
C GLY A 138 -11.34 -1.69 15.63
N PHE A 139 -11.94 -2.46 14.71
CA PHE A 139 -11.21 -3.04 13.58
C PHE A 139 -10.50 -1.98 12.72
N LEU A 140 -11.11 -0.80 12.56
CA LEU A 140 -10.55 0.31 11.77
C LEU A 140 -9.29 0.89 12.41
N ASP A 141 -9.24 1.02 13.74
CA ASP A 141 -8.07 1.51 14.47
C ASP A 141 -6.88 0.53 14.35
N LEU A 142 -7.18 -0.78 14.36
CA LEU A 142 -6.21 -1.84 14.10
C LEU A 142 -5.68 -1.79 12.66
N LEU A 143 -6.55 -1.47 11.70
CA LEU A 143 -6.19 -1.35 10.28
C LEU A 143 -5.33 -0.11 10.03
N GLU A 144 -5.59 1.00 10.73
CA GLU A 144 -4.77 2.21 10.69
C GLU A 144 -3.39 1.99 11.34
N ALA A 145 -3.34 1.34 12.50
CA ALA A 145 -2.08 0.94 13.12
C ALA A 145 -1.26 -0.01 12.21
N LEU A 146 -1.93 -0.93 11.50
CA LEU A 146 -1.29 -1.80 10.52
C LEU A 146 -0.75 -1.00 9.33
N LYS A 147 -1.53 -0.05 8.79
CA LYS A 147 -1.11 0.83 7.71
C LYS A 147 0.14 1.64 8.10
N ASP A 148 0.20 2.15 9.32
CA ASP A 148 1.34 2.90 9.85
C ASP A 148 2.60 2.04 10.03
N VAL A 149 2.44 0.77 10.38
CA VAL A 149 3.56 -0.18 10.45
C VAL A 149 4.05 -0.56 9.04
N LEU A 150 3.12 -0.71 8.09
CA LEU A 150 3.44 -1.04 6.71
C LEU A 150 4.12 0.12 5.97
N SER A 151 3.69 1.37 6.19
CA SER A 151 4.26 2.56 5.55
C SER A 151 5.70 2.87 5.98
N ARG A 152 6.13 2.37 7.14
CA ARG A 152 7.52 2.44 7.61
C ARG A 152 8.45 1.41 6.96
N CYS A 153 7.90 0.46 6.20
CA CYS A 153 8.68 -0.52 5.46
C CYS A 153 8.80 -0.08 4.00
N GLU A 154 9.93 0.51 3.61
CA GLU A 154 10.22 0.79 2.19
C GLU A 154 10.06 -0.47 1.32
N GLU A 155 9.28 -0.38 0.25
CA GLU A 155 9.11 -1.42 -0.75
C GLU A 155 10.39 -1.56 -1.58
N LYS A 156 11.23 -2.53 -1.22
CA LYS A 156 12.20 -3.09 -2.16
C LYS A 156 11.55 -4.29 -2.83
N HIS A 157 11.00 -4.06 -4.01
CA HIS A 157 10.66 -5.11 -4.96
C HIS A 157 11.93 -5.91 -5.26
N GLY A 158 12.05 -7.07 -4.62
CA GLY A 158 13.12 -8.03 -4.83
C GLY A 158 12.49 -9.36 -5.21
N GLU A 159 12.85 -9.85 -6.39
CA GLU A 159 12.30 -11.00 -7.08
C GLU A 159 12.10 -12.22 -6.18
N PHE A 160 10.97 -12.86 -6.44
CA PHE A 160 10.39 -13.96 -5.69
C PHE A 160 11.13 -15.27 -5.97
N LEU A 161 11.79 -15.81 -4.95
CA LEU A 161 12.05 -17.25 -4.85
C LEU A 161 11.45 -17.72 -3.51
N GLY A 162 10.45 -18.58 -3.64
CA GLY A 162 9.64 -19.10 -2.54
C GLY A 162 10.47 -19.89 -1.55
N GLU A 163 10.89 -19.23 -0.47
CA GLU A 163 11.03 -19.90 0.80
C GLU A 163 9.67 -19.85 1.50
N GLU A 164 9.08 -21.02 1.70
CA GLU A 164 7.94 -21.17 2.59
C GLU A 164 8.44 -21.00 4.04
N PHE A 165 7.73 -20.17 4.80
CA PHE A 165 8.00 -19.98 6.23
C PHE A 165 6.81 -20.55 7.02
N PRO A 166 6.68 -21.88 7.11
CA PRO A 166 5.60 -22.50 7.86
C PRO A 166 5.67 -22.06 9.33
N ILE A 167 4.50 -21.74 9.88
CA ILE A 167 4.36 -21.21 11.24
C ILE A 167 4.74 -22.31 12.25
N GLU A 168 4.45 -23.57 11.91
CA GLU A 168 4.71 -24.77 12.68
C GLU A 168 6.19 -24.93 13.01
N ASP A 169 7.07 -24.70 12.03
CA ASP A 169 8.53 -24.79 12.22
C ASP A 169 9.03 -23.70 13.18
N LYS A 170 8.43 -22.51 13.12
CA LYS A 170 8.77 -21.42 14.03
C LYS A 170 8.25 -21.68 15.45
N ILE A 171 7.08 -22.28 15.59
CA ILE A 171 6.55 -22.76 16.88
C ILE A 171 7.53 -23.77 17.51
N ALA A 172 7.98 -24.76 16.73
CA ALA A 172 8.93 -25.76 17.20
C ALA A 172 10.28 -25.13 17.63
N LYS A 173 10.80 -24.18 16.84
CA LYS A 173 12.00 -23.41 17.17
C LYS A 173 11.85 -22.68 18.50
N ILE A 174 10.75 -21.95 18.71
CA ILE A 174 10.52 -21.18 19.94
C ILE A 174 10.40 -22.10 21.16
N LEU A 175 9.68 -23.23 21.03
CA LEU A 175 9.54 -24.19 22.12
C LEU A 175 10.87 -24.85 22.50
N SER A 176 11.71 -25.24 21.53
CA SER A 176 13.03 -25.82 21.79
C SER A 176 13.99 -24.86 22.51
N LEU A 177 13.93 -23.55 22.17
CA LEU A 177 14.67 -22.51 22.88
C LEU A 177 14.22 -22.39 24.35
N LEU A 178 12.92 -22.52 24.60
CA LEU A 178 12.30 -22.48 25.94
C LEU A 178 12.40 -23.80 26.72
N GLU A 179 12.84 -24.89 26.10
CA GLU A 179 13.20 -26.13 26.79
C GLU A 179 14.61 -26.06 27.38
N THR A 180 15.52 -25.36 26.71
CA THR A 180 16.92 -25.25 27.13
C THR A 180 17.16 -24.06 28.06
N ARG A 181 16.32 -23.02 27.98
CA ARG A 181 16.49 -21.76 28.71
C ARG A 181 15.23 -21.38 29.47
N VAL A 182 15.40 -20.88 30.70
CA VAL A 182 14.30 -20.40 31.57
C VAL A 182 13.64 -19.14 31.01
N GLN A 183 14.43 -18.30 30.33
CA GLN A 183 13.99 -17.08 29.67
C GLN A 183 14.68 -16.92 28.32
N VAL A 184 13.95 -16.44 27.33
CA VAL A 184 14.47 -16.13 26.00
C VAL A 184 14.13 -14.68 25.67
N THR A 185 15.13 -13.94 25.21
CA THR A 185 14.93 -12.55 24.81
C THR A 185 14.32 -12.46 23.41
N TRP A 186 13.65 -11.35 23.13
CA TRP A 186 13.06 -11.09 21.81
C TRP A 186 14.10 -11.23 20.69
N GLU A 187 15.29 -10.65 20.87
CA GLU A 187 16.38 -10.69 19.88
C GLU A 187 16.86 -12.11 19.57
N GLU A 188 16.79 -13.02 20.55
CA GLU A 188 17.17 -14.43 20.38
C GLU A 188 16.12 -15.24 19.62
N ILE A 189 14.84 -14.90 19.76
CA ILE A 189 13.74 -15.57 19.05
C ILE A 189 13.84 -15.30 17.54
N PHE A 190 14.08 -14.03 17.19
CA PHE A 190 14.30 -13.60 15.81
C PHE A 190 15.74 -13.83 15.33
N GLY A 191 16.62 -14.31 16.22
CA GLY A 191 17.99 -14.71 15.91
C GLY A 191 18.00 -15.72 14.76
N GLY A 192 18.55 -15.29 13.62
CA GLY A 192 18.66 -16.10 12.39
C GLY A 192 17.64 -15.75 11.30
N GLU A 193 16.58 -14.99 11.59
CA GLU A 193 15.62 -14.55 10.57
C GLU A 193 16.13 -13.29 9.86
N LYS A 194 16.60 -13.42 8.61
CA LYS A 194 17.08 -12.28 7.80
C LYS A 194 16.03 -11.73 6.83
N LYS A 195 14.96 -12.51 6.59
CA LYS A 195 13.93 -12.21 5.58
C LYS A 195 12.62 -11.81 6.25
N ARG A 196 11.92 -10.83 5.65
CA ARG A 196 10.67 -10.24 6.17
C ARG A 196 9.59 -11.29 6.46
N ARG A 197 9.38 -12.24 5.54
CA ARG A 197 8.41 -13.33 5.73
C ARG A 197 8.77 -14.25 6.89
N GLY A 198 10.05 -14.58 7.07
CA GLY A 198 10.51 -15.39 8.21
C GLY A 198 10.29 -14.70 9.56
N ILE A 199 10.50 -13.38 9.60
CA ILE A 199 10.20 -12.56 10.78
C ILE A 199 8.68 -12.55 11.06
N ILE A 200 7.86 -12.35 10.03
CA ILE A 200 6.39 -12.35 10.16
C ILE A 200 5.89 -13.71 10.65
N SER A 201 6.31 -14.82 10.03
CA SER A 201 5.90 -16.17 10.45
C SER A 201 6.37 -16.49 11.88
N CYS A 202 7.57 -16.03 12.27
CA CYS A 202 8.08 -16.21 13.63
C CYS A 202 7.28 -15.39 14.66
N PHE A 203 6.88 -14.17 14.29
CA PHE A 203 6.02 -13.34 15.12
C PHE A 203 4.61 -13.94 15.26
N LEU A 204 4.02 -14.44 14.16
CA LEU A 204 2.74 -15.15 14.19
C LEU A 204 2.80 -16.41 15.05
N ALA A 205 3.88 -17.19 14.96
CA ALA A 205 4.11 -18.34 15.82
C ALA A 205 4.17 -17.97 17.31
N LEU A 206 4.80 -16.84 17.65
CA LEU A 206 4.87 -16.33 19.01
C LEU A 206 3.50 -15.90 19.52
N LEU A 207 2.73 -15.17 18.71
CA LEU A 207 1.36 -14.76 19.05
C LEU A 207 0.44 -15.97 19.23
N GLU A 208 0.55 -16.98 18.37
CA GLU A 208 -0.22 -18.22 18.47
C GLU A 208 0.12 -18.97 19.77
N LEU A 209 1.40 -19.03 20.15
CA LEU A 209 1.82 -19.64 21.43
C LEU A 209 1.34 -18.87 22.67
N ILE A 210 1.25 -17.53 22.60
CA ILE A 210 0.67 -16.70 23.67
C ILE A 210 -0.85 -16.92 23.74
N LYS A 211 -1.53 -16.92 22.59
CA LYS A 211 -2.97 -17.16 22.48
C LYS A 211 -3.37 -18.55 22.97
N LEU A 212 -2.57 -19.56 22.65
CA LEU A 212 -2.68 -20.93 23.14
C LEU A 212 -2.13 -21.10 24.56
N GLU A 213 -1.77 -20.00 25.22
CA GLU A 213 -1.46 -19.98 26.63
C GLU A 213 -0.22 -20.83 27.02
N ARG A 214 0.67 -21.13 26.08
CA ARG A 214 1.85 -21.98 26.32
C ARG A 214 3.06 -21.18 26.80
N ILE A 215 3.15 -19.92 26.39
CA ILE A 215 4.23 -19.00 26.73
C ILE A 215 3.67 -17.68 27.26
N LEU A 216 4.48 -16.93 27.98
CA LEU A 216 4.16 -15.62 28.54
C LEU A 216 5.25 -14.63 28.13
N ALA A 217 4.86 -13.44 27.67
CA ALA A 217 5.77 -12.35 27.37
C ALA A 217 5.63 -11.26 28.43
N ARG A 218 6.75 -10.77 28.96
CA ARG A 218 6.79 -9.68 29.94
C ARG A 218 7.69 -8.56 29.45
N GLN A 219 7.26 -7.34 29.69
CA GLN A 219 8.03 -6.12 29.42
C GLN A 219 8.05 -5.29 30.71
N GLU A 220 9.24 -4.91 31.19
CA GLU A 220 9.38 -4.20 32.47
C GLU A 220 9.05 -2.70 32.36
N ARG A 221 9.26 -2.10 31.18
CA ARG A 221 9.01 -0.68 30.90
C ARG A 221 8.46 -0.52 29.48
N PRO A 222 7.62 0.49 29.20
CA PRO A 222 7.19 0.78 27.83
C PRO A 222 8.40 0.91 26.89
N PHE A 223 8.34 0.24 25.74
CA PHE A 223 9.43 0.14 24.75
C PHE A 223 10.75 -0.47 25.26
N GLY A 224 10.73 -1.10 26.45
CA GLY A 224 11.84 -1.87 26.99
C GLY A 224 11.96 -3.26 26.37
N ARG A 225 12.95 -4.02 26.81
CA ARG A 225 13.17 -5.39 26.33
C ARG A 225 11.99 -6.30 26.68
N ILE A 226 11.57 -7.10 25.70
CA ILE A 226 10.52 -8.11 25.88
C ILE A 226 11.20 -9.45 26.16
N VAL A 227 10.80 -10.09 27.24
CA VAL A 227 11.32 -11.40 27.67
C VAL A 227 10.20 -12.43 27.64
N VAL A 228 10.47 -13.60 27.08
CA VAL A 228 9.51 -14.69 26.92
C VAL A 228 9.85 -15.85 27.86
N PHE A 229 8.82 -16.38 28.50
CA PHE A 229 8.88 -17.45 29.50
C PHE A 229 7.92 -18.58 29.12
N LYS A 230 8.24 -19.80 29.53
CA LYS A 230 7.28 -20.91 29.50
C LYS A 230 6.26 -20.70 30.64
N ARG A 231 4.97 -20.94 30.38
CA ARG A 231 3.93 -20.70 31.40
C ARG A 231 4.17 -21.45 32.72
N ASN A 232 4.75 -22.65 32.66
CA ASN A 232 5.01 -23.48 33.84
C ASN A 232 6.22 -23.02 34.67
N ALA A 233 7.08 -22.13 34.16
CA ALA A 233 8.28 -21.67 34.85
C ALA A 233 8.00 -20.57 35.88
N ILE A 234 6.81 -19.96 35.86
CA ILE A 234 6.44 -18.86 36.79
C ILE A 234 5.97 -19.41 38.15
N ILE A 235 5.76 -20.73 38.29
CA ILE A 235 5.26 -21.33 39.53
C ILE A 235 6.38 -21.53 40.57
N GLU A 236 7.66 -21.48 40.18
CA GLU A 236 8.80 -21.64 41.10
C GLU A 236 9.62 -20.35 41.27
N SER A 237 9.04 -19.33 41.92
CA SER A 237 9.58 -18.76 43.17
C SER A 237 9.06 -17.35 43.47
N PRO A 238 8.94 -17.02 44.77
CA PRO A 238 7.95 -16.11 45.33
C PRO A 238 8.56 -14.76 45.77
N ASN A 239 7.70 -13.88 46.28
CA ASN A 239 8.02 -12.76 47.16
C ASN A 239 9.33 -12.92 47.94
N ASN A 240 10.31 -12.07 47.64
CA ASN A 240 11.14 -11.28 48.58
C ASN A 240 12.52 -11.03 47.97
N LEU A 241 12.82 -9.76 47.72
CA LEU A 241 14.11 -9.11 48.01
C LEU A 241 13.97 -7.60 47.68
N ILE A 242 13.21 -6.91 48.54
CA ILE A 242 13.47 -5.51 48.86
C ILE A 242 13.93 -5.52 50.31
N THR A 243 15.25 -5.51 50.52
CA THR A 243 16.00 -4.67 51.48
C THR A 243 17.47 -4.82 51.12
#